data_AF-A0A0F9CPN7-F1
#
_entry.id   AF-A0A0F9CPN7-F1
#
_cell.length_a   1.000
_cell.length_b   1.000
_cell.length_c   1.000
_cell.angle_alpha   90.00
_cell.angle_beta   90.00
_cell.angle_gamma   90.00
#
_symmetry.space_group_name_H-M   'P 1'
#
loop_
_entity.id
_entity.type
_entity.pdbx_description
1 polymer ?
#
loop_
_entity_poly.entity_id
_entity_poly.type
_entity_poly.pdbx_seq_one_letter_code
_entity_poly.pdbx_strand_id
1 'polypeptide(L)' 'MTCELCDLNKSTDGFIITICKTCGDVLVVGRSHRADFTDDEWAILEGIFPDDDIRWEMKKIKSHAHCHIL' A
#
# COMPACT_ATOMS: atom_id res chain seq x y z
N MET A 1 -13.34 14.43 2.20
CA MET A 1 -11.92 14.05 2.39
C MET A 1 -11.47 13.42 1.09
N THR A 2 -10.67 14.11 0.28
CA THR A 2 -10.28 13.69 -1.08
C THR A 2 -8.86 13.12 -1.04
N CYS A 3 -8.73 11.84 -0.68
CA CYS A 3 -7.47 11.12 -0.84
C CYS A 3 -7.59 10.26 -2.09
N GLU A 4 -6.64 10.43 -3.01
CA GLU A 4 -6.57 9.69 -4.27
C GLU A 4 -6.49 8.17 -4.07
N LEU A 5 -5.95 7.71 -2.93
CA LEU A 5 -5.87 6.31 -2.58
C LEU A 5 -7.21 5.75 -2.03
N CYS A 6 -8.05 6.59 -1.43
CA CYS A 6 -9.39 6.19 -0.99
C CYS A 6 -10.35 5.93 -2.15
N ASP A 7 -10.11 6.56 -3.31
CA ASP A 7 -10.94 6.39 -4.50
C ASP A 7 -10.62 5.07 -5.26
N LEU A 8 -9.60 4.32 -4.81
CA LEU A 8 -9.25 3.02 -5.37
C LEU A 8 -10.23 1.95 -4.89
N ASN A 9 -10.87 1.25 -5.82
CA ASN A 9 -11.93 0.26 -5.53
C ASN A 9 -11.51 -1.22 -5.74
N LYS A 10 -10.30 -1.52 -6.21
CA LYS A 10 -9.85 -2.92 -6.39
C LYS A 10 -9.32 -3.47 -5.06
N SER A 11 -9.89 -4.56 -4.56
CA SER A 11 -9.53 -5.16 -3.27
C SER A 11 -9.14 -6.62 -3.38
N THR A 12 -8.20 -7.04 -2.54
CA THR A 12 -7.91 -8.44 -2.22
C THR A 12 -7.48 -8.49 -0.75
N ASP A 13 -8.14 -9.32 0.05
CA ASP A 13 -7.78 -9.61 1.45
C ASP A 13 -7.33 -8.42 2.31
N GLY A 14 -8.13 -7.35 2.35
CA GLY A 14 -7.87 -6.20 3.24
C GLY A 14 -6.91 -5.14 2.70
N PHE A 15 -6.29 -5.40 1.55
CA PHE A 15 -5.43 -4.44 0.85
C PHE A 15 -5.99 -4.08 -0.53
N ILE A 16 -5.55 -2.93 -1.02
CA ILE A 16 -5.78 -2.48 -2.38
C ILE A 16 -4.45 -2.66 -3.13
N ILE A 17 -4.44 -3.54 -4.12
CA ILE A 17 -3.26 -3.78 -4.96
C ILE A 17 -3.51 -3.16 -6.33
N THR A 18 -2.62 -2.28 -6.74
CA THR A 18 -2.67 -1.57 -8.02
C THR A 18 -1.25 -1.36 -8.56
N ILE A 19 -1.11 -0.69 -9.70
CA ILE A 19 0.19 -0.29 -10.24
C ILE A 19 0.39 1.21 -9.99
N CYS A 20 1.55 1.57 -9.45
CA CYS A 20 1.94 2.97 -9.30
C CYS A 20 2.14 3.59 -10.69
N LYS A 21 1.29 4.55 -11.07
CA LYS A 21 1.39 5.23 -12.39
C LYS A 21 2.67 6.03 -12.59
N THR A 22 3.40 6.34 -11.51
CA THR A 22 4.66 7.09 -11.59
C THR A 22 5.87 6.16 -11.79
N CYS A 23 5.91 5.07 -11.02
CA CYS A 23 7.08 4.20 -10.96
C CYS A 23 6.94 2.96 -11.87
N GLY A 24 5.72 2.51 -12.14
CA GLY A 24 5.44 1.25 -12.82
C GLY A 24 5.39 0.03 -11.89
N ASP A 25 5.87 0.19 -10.65
CA ASP A 25 5.91 -0.85 -9.63
C ASP A 25 4.52 -1.24 -9.12
N VAL A 26 4.42 -2.44 -8.54
CA VAL A 26 3.23 -2.85 -7.78
C VAL A 26 3.11 -1.95 -6.55
N LEU A 27 1.91 -1.41 -6.34
CA LEU A 27 1.57 -0.52 -5.25
C LEU A 27 0.52 -1.21 -4.39
N VAL A 28 0.86 -1.42 -3.12
CA VAL A 28 -0.07 -1.93 -2.12
C VAL A 28 -0.50 -0.78 -1.24
N VAL A 29 -1.80 -0.64 -1.04
CA VAL A 29 -2.43 0.46 -0.33
C VAL A 29 -3.30 -0.13 0.78
N GLY A 30 -3.18 0.41 1.99
CA GLY A 30 -4.04 0.02 3.11
C GLY A 30 -5.50 0.40 2.82
N ARG A 31 -6.47 -0.41 3.22
CA ARG A 31 -7.88 -0.08 2.95
C ARG A 31 -8.39 1.09 3.78
N SER A 32 -7.90 1.21 5.00
CA SER A 32 -8.25 2.30 5.92
C SER A 32 -7.45 3.55 5.59
N HIS A 33 -8.09 4.71 5.63
CA HIS A 33 -7.40 5.99 5.52
C HIS A 33 -6.65 6.28 6.83
N ARG A 34 -5.42 5.77 6.91
CA ARG A 34 -4.50 5.96 8.04
C ARG A 34 -3.11 6.23 7.52
N ALA A 35 -2.32 7.01 8.25
CA ALA A 35 -0.99 7.41 7.81
C ALA A 35 0.00 6.24 7.65
N ASP A 36 -0.25 5.12 8.32
CA ASP A 36 0.66 3.98 8.37
C ASP A 36 -0.10 2.65 8.44
N PHE A 37 0.53 1.54 8.05
CA PHE A 37 -0.02 0.20 8.23
C PHE A 37 0.01 -0.21 9.71
N THR A 38 -0.91 -1.08 10.13
CA THR A 38 -0.83 -1.68 11.48
C THR A 38 0.19 -2.80 11.52
N ASP A 39 0.74 -3.12 12.70
CA ASP A 39 1.71 -4.21 12.89
C ASP A 39 1.26 -5.54 12.24
N ASP A 40 -0.02 -5.88 12.37
CA ASP A 40 -0.60 -7.06 11.72
C ASP A 40 -0.52 -7.00 10.19
N GLU A 41 -0.72 -5.81 9.61
CA GLU A 41 -0.64 -5.63 8.17
C GLU A 41 0.80 -5.67 7.67
N TRP A 42 1.73 -5.12 8.44
CA TRP A 42 3.16 -5.26 8.16
C TRP A 42 3.55 -6.74 8.11
N ALA A 43 3.16 -7.51 9.13
CA ALA A 43 3.42 -8.95 9.17
C ALA A 43 2.76 -9.72 8.01
N ILE A 44 1.54 -9.33 7.63
CA ILE A 44 0.86 -9.92 6.46
C ILE A 44 1.60 -9.58 5.16
N LEU A 45 2.02 -8.33 4.97
CA LEU A 45 2.74 -7.91 3.76
C LEU A 45 4.09 -8.61 3.64
N GLU A 46 4.86 -8.71 4.72
CA GLU A 46 6.10 -9.49 4.76
C GLU A 46 5.87 -10.98 4.50
N GLY A 47 4.73 -11.53 4.93
CA GLY A 47 4.36 -12.92 4.68
C GLY A 47 3.88 -13.19 3.25
N ILE A 48 3.21 -12.23 2.61
CA ILE A 48 2.71 -12.33 1.23
C ILE A 48 3.85 -12.10 0.23
N PHE A 49 4.77 -11.17 0.54
CA PHE A 49 5.89 -10.78 -0.30
C PHE A 49 7.23 -11.07 0.41
N PRO A 50 7.55 -12.34 0.72
CA PRO A 50 8.74 -12.68 1.51
C PRO A 50 10.05 -12.52 0.72
N ASP A 51 10.00 -12.58 -0.61
CA ASP A 51 11.16 -12.54 -1.50
C ASP A 51 11.29 -11.21 -2.26
N ASP A 52 10.33 -10.29 -2.12
CA ASP A 52 10.31 -9.01 -2.83
C ASP A 52 10.87 -7.88 -1.95
N ASP A 53 11.50 -6.89 -2.59
CA ASP A 53 11.98 -5.70 -1.89
C ASP A 53 10.82 -4.72 -1.67
N ILE A 54 10.33 -4.61 -0.43
CA ILE A 54 9.25 -3.69 -0.10
C ILE A 54 9.80 -2.28 0.21
N ARG A 55 9.50 -1.32 -0.66
CA ARG A 55 9.78 0.10 -0.44
C ARG A 55 8.64 0.77 0.32
N TRP A 56 8.83 0.92 1.62
CA TRP A 56 7.90 1.55 2.57
C TRP A 56 7.88 3.09 2.55
N GLU A 57 8.53 3.73 1.57
CA GLU A 57 8.59 5.20 1.50
C GLU A 57 7.23 5.83 1.13
N MET A 58 6.42 6.13 2.15
CA MET A 58 5.15 6.87 2.08
C MET A 58 5.35 8.39 1.82
N LYS A 59 6.33 8.76 0.99
CA LYS A 59 6.80 10.16 0.87
C LYS A 59 5.78 11.10 0.22
N LYS A 60 4.94 10.61 -0.70
CA LYS A 60 4.03 11.45 -1.49
C LYS A 60 2.65 11.63 -0.84
N ILE A 61 2.12 10.59 -0.20
CA ILE A 61 0.76 10.60 0.39
C ILE A 61 0.87 10.16 1.85
N LYS A 62 1.32 11.09 2.70
CA LYS A 62 1.57 10.81 4.13
C LYS A 62 0.31 10.53 4.94
N SER A 63 -0.87 10.80 4.38
CA SER A 63 -2.16 10.60 5.05
C SER A 63 -2.70 9.18 4.91
N HIS A 64 -2.13 8.37 4.00
CA HIS A 64 -2.67 7.06 3.67
C HIS A 64 -1.55 6.04 3.40
N ALA A 65 -1.55 4.97 4.19
CA ALA A 65 -0.59 3.88 4.17
C ALA A 65 -0.51 3.23 2.78
N HIS A 66 0.70 3.20 2.22
CA HIS A 66 1.00 2.50 0.98
C HIS A 66 2.48 2.15 0.89
N CYS A 67 2.80 1.06 0.21
CA CYS A 67 4.16 0.64 -0.08
C CYS A 67 4.28 0.16 -1.54
N HIS A 68 5.49 0.22 -2.08
CA HIS A 68 5.78 -0.35 -3.40
C HIS A 68 6.49 -1.68 -3.24
N ILE A 69 6.14 -2.66 -4.07
CA ILE A 69 6.81 -3.95 -4.16
C ILE A 69 7.70 -3.90 -5.41
N LEU A 70 9.00 -4.14 -5.24
CA LEU A 70 10.04 -4.02 -6.27
C LEU A 70 10.52 -5.38 -6.78
#